data_AF-A0A6A0QZP9-F1
#
_entry.id   AF-A0A6A0QZP9-F1
#
_cell.length_a   1.000
_cell.length_b   1.000
_cell.length_c   1.000
_cell.angle_alpha   90.00
_cell.angle_beta   90.00
_cell.angle_gamma   90.00
#
_symmetry.space_group_name_H-M   'P 1'
#
loop_
_entity.id
_entity.type
_entity.pdbx_description
1 polymer ?
#
loop_
_entity_poly.entity_id
_entity_poly.type
_entity_poly.pdbx_seq_one_letter_code
_entity_poly.pdbx_strand_id
1 'polypeptide(L)'
;MGVPFLTGYVLGQHGAQSARLASSVARSTGSAKNDVLDVHDRLDRLILVVEAMWSLLEENGYTEDQLRSRVDRIDAADGVVDGKKSPRGLECRDCGSIVPAGRPACQFCGADAVEYDDGPFVGI
;
A
#
# COMPACT_ATOMS: atom_id res chain seq x y z
N MET A 1 -41.48 -47.94 18.34
CA MET A 1 -41.61 -46.47 18.39
C MET A 1 -40.22 -45.90 18.70
N GLY A 2 -39.23 -45.88 17.81
CA GLY A 2 -39.16 -45.13 16.56
C GLY A 2 -38.37 -43.83 16.79
N VAL A 3 -37.03 -43.91 16.91
CA VAL A 3 -36.12 -42.74 17.09
C VAL A 3 -35.28 -42.39 15.83
N PRO A 4 -35.81 -42.41 14.59
CA PRO A 4 -35.01 -42.15 13.39
C PRO A 4 -34.72 -40.67 13.12
N PHE A 5 -35.15 -39.73 13.99
CA PHE A 5 -35.09 -38.30 13.69
C PHE A 5 -33.78 -37.59 14.08
N LEU A 6 -33.00 -38.14 15.02
CA LEU A 6 -31.82 -37.43 15.56
C LEU A 6 -30.53 -37.65 14.77
N THR A 7 -30.43 -38.72 13.96
CA THR A 7 -29.25 -38.99 13.12
C THR A 7 -29.20 -38.13 11.85
N GLY A 8 -30.31 -37.54 11.40
CA GLY A 8 -30.34 -36.67 10.23
C GLY A 8 -29.76 -35.27 10.46
N TYR A 9 -29.82 -34.74 11.69
CA TYR A 9 -29.46 -33.34 11.98
C TYR A 9 -27.95 -33.09 12.03
N VAL A 10 -27.16 -34.10 12.43
CA VAL A 10 -25.70 -33.96 12.58
C VAL A 10 -24.97 -34.09 11.24
N LEU A 11 -25.48 -34.88 10.29
CA LEU A 11 -24.90 -34.97 8.94
C LEU A 11 -25.06 -33.69 8.10
N GLY A 12 -26.07 -32.85 8.38
CA GLY A 12 -26.27 -31.57 7.69
C GLY A 12 -25.29 -30.45 8.11
N GLN A 13 -24.75 -30.50 9.33
CA GLN A 13 -23.90 -29.43 9.87
C GLN A 13 -22.48 -29.45 9.30
N HIS A 14 -21.91 -30.63 9.03
CA HIS A 14 -20.54 -30.76 8.50
C HIS A 14 -20.42 -30.33 7.02
N GLY A 15 -21.47 -30.54 6.22
CA GLY A 15 -21.50 -30.08 4.81
C GLY A 15 -21.55 -28.55 4.71
N ALA A 16 -22.37 -27.90 5.54
CA ALA A 16 -22.48 -26.45 5.58
C ALA A 16 -21.19 -25.76 6.09
N GLN A 17 -20.48 -26.37 7.04
CA GLN A 17 -19.23 -25.84 7.57
C GLN A 17 -18.08 -25.94 6.56
N SER A 18 -18.00 -27.06 5.83
CA SER A 18 -17.02 -27.27 4.76
C SER A 18 -17.19 -26.29 3.60
N ALA A 19 -18.44 -26.03 3.18
CA ALA A 19 -18.75 -25.06 2.13
C ALA A 19 -18.41 -23.61 2.53
N ARG A 20 -18.60 -23.25 3.81
CA ARG A 20 -18.23 -21.93 4.35
C ARG A 20 -16.71 -21.73 4.39
N LEU A 21 -15.96 -22.76 4.79
CA LEU A 21 -14.49 -22.74 4.77
C LEU A 21 -13.96 -22.62 3.34
N ALA A 22 -14.44 -23.45 2.41
CA ALA A 22 -14.05 -23.39 1.00
C ALA A 22 -14.33 -22.01 0.36
N SER A 23 -15.49 -21.41 0.67
CA SER A 23 -15.83 -20.07 0.17
C SER A 23 -15.07 -18.94 0.85
N SER A 24 -14.51 -19.13 2.04
CA SER A 24 -13.60 -18.15 2.69
C SER A 24 -12.17 -18.21 2.12
N VAL A 25 -11.69 -19.40 1.78
CA VAL A 25 -10.38 -19.60 1.12
C VAL A 25 -10.41 -19.06 -0.32
N ALA A 26 -11.49 -19.33 -1.05
CA ALA A 26 -11.67 -18.77 -2.40
C ALA A 26 -11.73 -17.23 -2.37
N ARG A 27 -12.41 -16.64 -1.38
CA ARG A 27 -12.49 -15.18 -1.22
C ARG A 27 -11.16 -14.53 -0.85
N SER A 28 -10.42 -15.09 0.11
CA SER A 28 -9.10 -14.57 0.51
C SER A 28 -8.08 -14.67 -0.64
N THR A 29 -8.09 -15.78 -1.37
CA THR A 29 -7.21 -15.96 -2.55
C THR A 29 -7.59 -15.02 -3.68
N GLY A 30 -8.88 -14.74 -3.87
CA GLY A 30 -9.36 -13.76 -4.85
C GLY A 30 -8.96 -12.33 -4.51
N SER A 31 -9.08 -11.93 -3.23
CA SER A 31 -8.68 -10.59 -2.77
C SER A 31 -7.19 -10.35 -2.97
N ALA A 32 -6.33 -11.28 -2.52
CA ALA A 32 -4.88 -11.13 -2.67
C ALA A 32 -4.44 -11.05 -4.14
N LYS A 33 -5.13 -11.74 -5.05
CA LYS A 33 -4.87 -11.62 -6.50
C LYS A 33 -5.28 -10.26 -7.06
N ASN A 34 -6.43 -9.73 -6.64
CA ASN A 34 -6.88 -8.42 -7.07
C ASN A 34 -5.95 -7.31 -6.57
N ASP A 35 -5.45 -7.41 -5.34
CA ASP A 35 -4.50 -6.45 -4.78
C ASP A 35 -3.18 -6.42 -5.58
N VAL A 36 -2.68 -7.58 -6.01
CA VAL A 36 -1.46 -7.67 -6.84
C VAL A 36 -1.66 -7.08 -8.23
N LEU A 37 -2.85 -7.26 -8.82
CA LEU A 37 -3.19 -6.67 -10.12
C LEU A 37 -3.33 -5.14 -10.02
N ASP A 38 -4.00 -4.64 -8.99
CA ASP A 38 -4.10 -3.19 -8.74
C ASP A 38 -2.73 -2.55 -8.50
N VAL A 39 -1.82 -3.23 -7.80
CA VAL A 39 -0.44 -2.76 -7.64
C VAL A 39 0.31 -2.72 -8.98
N HIS A 40 0.14 -3.71 -9.84
CA HIS A 40 0.74 -3.71 -11.18
C HIS A 40 0.21 -2.56 -12.04
N ASP A 41 -1.12 -2.36 -12.07
CA ASP A 41 -1.74 -1.29 -12.86
C ASP A 41 -1.26 0.10 -12.39
N ARG A 42 -1.12 0.29 -11.08
CA ARG A 42 -0.55 1.53 -10.52
C ARG A 42 0.93 1.71 -10.86
N LEU A 43 1.70 0.63 -10.91
CA LEU A 43 3.11 0.66 -11.27
C LEU A 43 3.29 1.03 -12.75
N ASP A 44 2.54 0.38 -13.64
CA ASP A 44 2.56 0.67 -15.08
C ASP A 44 2.19 2.13 -15.35
N ARG A 45 1.19 2.64 -14.62
CA ARG A 45 0.83 4.05 -14.69
C ARG A 45 1.96 4.98 -14.22
N LEU A 46 2.64 4.62 -13.14
CA LEU A 46 3.77 5.40 -12.62
C LEU A 46 4.93 5.40 -13.62
N ILE A 47 5.23 4.25 -14.24
CA ILE A 47 6.26 4.14 -15.28
C ILE A 47 5.95 5.09 -16.43
N LEU A 48 4.71 5.08 -16.94
CA LEU A 48 4.29 5.96 -18.03
C LEU A 48 4.46 7.45 -17.68
N VAL A 49 4.10 7.85 -16.45
CA VAL A 49 4.29 9.24 -15.99
C VAL A 49 5.77 9.60 -15.89
N VAL A 50 6.60 8.70 -15.36
CA VAL A 50 8.05 8.93 -15.24
C VAL A 50 8.69 9.04 -16.63
N GLU A 51 8.30 8.20 -17.59
CA GLU A 51 8.74 8.30 -18.98
C GLU A 51 8.35 9.63 -19.63
N ALA A 52 7.11 10.08 -19.42
CA ALA A 52 6.64 11.38 -19.90
C ALA A 52 7.44 12.54 -19.27
N MET A 53 7.69 12.48 -17.95
CA MET A 53 8.54 13.45 -17.26
C MET A 53 9.97 13.46 -17.81
N TRP A 54 10.53 12.28 -18.11
CA TRP A 54 11.87 12.17 -18.69
C TRP A 54 11.94 12.77 -20.09
N SER A 55 10.98 12.47 -20.97
CA SER A 55 10.90 13.06 -22.30
C SER A 55 10.90 14.58 -22.25
N LEU A 56 10.13 15.19 -21.33
CA LEU A 56 10.12 16.64 -21.13
C LEU A 56 11.47 17.17 -20.66
N LEU A 57 12.20 16.44 -19.81
CA LEU A 57 13.52 16.84 -19.35
C LEU A 57 14.56 16.76 -20.47
N GLU A 58 14.53 15.71 -21.30
CA GLU A 58 15.41 15.59 -22.47
C GLU A 58 15.18 16.73 -23.48
N GLU A 59 13.92 17.10 -23.73
CA GLU A 59 13.57 18.26 -24.56
C GLU A 59 14.15 19.58 -24.02
N ASN A 60 14.33 19.68 -22.69
CA ASN A 60 14.95 20.81 -22.02
C ASN A 60 16.49 20.69 -21.89
N GLY A 61 17.11 19.68 -22.51
CA GLY A 61 18.57 19.53 -22.57
C GLY A 61 19.23 18.86 -21.37
N TYR A 62 18.44 18.22 -20.50
CA TYR A 62 19.00 17.40 -19.42
C TYR A 62 19.59 16.09 -19.97
N THR A 63 20.72 15.66 -19.41
CA THR A 63 21.37 14.40 -19.79
C THR A 63 21.14 13.33 -18.74
N GLU A 64 21.24 12.06 -19.14
CA GLU A 64 21.08 10.91 -18.24
C GLU A 64 22.11 10.93 -17.08
N ASP A 65 23.33 11.42 -17.33
CA ASP A 65 24.36 11.58 -16.29
C ASP A 65 23.95 12.60 -15.22
N GLN A 66 23.28 13.69 -15.62
CA GLN A 66 22.76 14.67 -14.68
C GLN A 66 21.60 14.10 -13.85
N LEU A 67 20.74 13.28 -14.46
CA LEU A 67 19.69 12.56 -13.76
C LEU A 67 20.28 11.62 -12.72
N ARG A 68 21.26 10.79 -13.10
CA ARG A 68 21.94 9.86 -12.21
C ARG A 68 22.58 10.57 -11.02
N SER A 69 23.34 11.63 -11.28
CA SER A 69 23.94 12.46 -10.21
C SER A 69 22.87 13.11 -9.31
N ARG A 70 21.70 13.46 -9.86
CA ARG A 70 20.59 14.01 -9.07
C ARG A 70 19.98 12.95 -8.16
N VAL A 71 19.79 11.72 -8.65
CA VAL A 71 19.29 10.58 -7.89
C VAL A 71 20.22 10.28 -6.72
N ASP A 72 21.52 10.14 -6.98
CA ASP A 72 22.52 9.86 -5.94
C ASP A 72 22.51 10.92 -4.81
N ARG A 73 22.36 12.19 -5.19
CA ARG A 73 22.26 13.30 -4.23
C ARG A 73 20.97 13.30 -3.42
N ILE A 74 19.85 12.87 -4.02
CA ILE A 74 18.57 12.75 -3.30
C ILE A 74 18.64 11.59 -2.31
N ASP A 75 19.18 10.44 -2.73
CA ASP A 75 19.37 9.26 -1.88
C ASP A 75 20.28 9.57 -0.69
N ALA A 76 21.41 10.25 -0.93
CA ALA A 76 22.31 10.68 0.13
C ALA A 76 21.70 11.70 1.12
N ALA A 77 20.64 12.43 0.73
CA ALA A 77 20.05 13.49 1.55
C ALA A 77 19.09 12.99 2.65
N ASP A 78 18.61 11.74 2.57
CA ASP A 78 17.78 11.12 3.63
C ASP A 78 18.64 10.40 4.70
N GLY A 79 19.97 10.49 4.61
CA GLY A 79 20.90 10.01 5.65
C GLY A 79 21.14 8.49 5.65
N VAL A 80 20.49 7.75 4.76
CA VAL A 80 20.68 6.32 4.53
C VAL A 80 20.66 6.07 3.03
N VAL A 81 21.79 5.61 2.49
CA VAL A 81 21.92 5.20 1.08
C VAL A 81 21.42 3.76 0.97
N ASP A 82 20.10 3.58 0.87
CA ASP A 82 19.47 2.26 0.69
C ASP A 82 18.66 2.15 -0.61
N GLY A 83 18.64 3.21 -1.43
CA GLY A 83 17.86 3.28 -2.67
C GLY A 83 16.36 3.47 -2.44
N LYS A 84 15.93 3.89 -1.24
CA LYS A 84 14.52 4.09 -0.88
C LYS A 84 14.31 5.44 -0.24
N LYS A 85 13.22 6.10 -0.64
CA LYS A 85 12.74 7.29 0.05
C LYS A 85 12.12 6.86 1.39
N SER A 86 12.88 6.95 2.47
CA SER A 86 12.36 6.69 3.80
C SER A 86 11.33 7.77 4.15
N PRO A 87 10.06 7.43 4.40
CA PRO A 87 9.06 8.44 4.66
C PRO A 87 9.38 9.13 5.99
N ARG A 88 9.65 10.43 5.92
CA ARG A 88 10.03 11.24 7.08
C ARG A 88 8.90 11.25 8.09
N GLY A 89 9.23 11.01 9.36
CA GLY A 89 8.26 11.12 10.45
C GLY A 89 7.71 12.54 10.53
N LEU A 90 6.40 12.66 10.73
CA LEU A 90 5.69 13.93 10.91
C LEU A 90 5.75 14.34 12.37
N GLU A 91 5.95 15.62 12.66
CA GLU A 91 5.85 16.11 14.03
C GLU A 91 4.38 16.28 14.42
N CYS A 92 3.98 15.70 15.55
CA CYS A 92 2.63 15.86 16.07
C CYS A 92 2.41 17.28 16.59
N ARG A 93 1.41 17.99 16.05
CA ARG A 93 1.10 19.38 16.44
C ARG A 93 0.67 19.53 17.90
N ASP A 94 0.10 18.49 18.51
CA ASP A 94 -0.38 18.54 19.90
C ASP A 94 0.68 18.21 20.95
N CYS A 95 1.62 17.31 20.64
CA CYS A 95 2.59 16.82 21.64
C CYS A 95 4.06 16.94 21.22
N GLY A 96 4.35 17.44 20.02
CA GLY A 96 5.71 17.60 19.48
C GLY A 96 6.46 16.28 19.22
N SER A 97 5.79 15.14 19.37
CA SER A 97 6.43 13.83 19.14
C SER A 97 6.50 13.50 17.66
N ILE A 98 7.58 12.84 17.23
CA ILE A 98 7.71 12.35 15.85
C ILE A 98 6.82 11.11 15.66
N VAL A 99 5.85 11.23 14.75
CA VAL A 99 4.93 10.17 14.35
C VAL A 99 5.41 9.57 13.03
N PRO A 100 5.57 8.23 12.93
CA PRO A 100 5.90 7.59 11.67
C PRO A 100 4.84 7.91 10.60
N ALA A 101 5.28 8.19 9.38
CA ALA A 101 4.39 8.44 8.25
C ALA A 101 3.41 7.28 8.01
N GLY A 102 2.17 7.60 7.61
CA GLY A 102 1.12 6.61 7.33
C GLY A 102 0.27 6.20 8.54
N ARG A 103 0.50 6.76 9.73
CA ARG A 103 -0.41 6.61 10.87
C ARG A 103 -1.46 7.73 10.88
N PRO A 104 -2.76 7.41 11.01
CA PRO A 104 -3.82 8.42 11.07
C PRO A 104 -3.80 9.22 12.39
N ALA A 105 -3.24 8.64 13.46
CA ALA A 105 -3.19 9.25 14.78
C ALA A 105 -1.82 9.10 15.42
N CYS A 106 -1.48 10.06 16.27
CA CYS A 106 -0.27 10.07 17.08
C CYS A 106 -0.29 8.91 18.09
N GLN A 107 0.75 8.09 18.09
CA GLN A 107 0.91 6.96 19.02
C GLN A 107 1.13 7.39 20.49
N PHE A 108 1.44 8.66 20.73
CA PHE A 108 1.75 9.17 22.07
C PHE A 108 0.55 9.89 22.71
N CYS A 109 -0.07 10.83 21.99
CA CYS A 109 -1.19 11.63 22.53
C CYS A 109 -2.56 11.25 21.96
N GLY A 110 -2.62 10.44 20.91
CA GLY A 110 -3.88 10.04 20.27
C GLY A 110 -4.52 11.09 19.36
N ALA A 111 -3.90 12.27 19.19
CA ALA A 111 -4.39 13.29 18.26
C ALA A 111 -4.28 12.85 16.80
N ASP A 112 -5.21 13.29 15.95
CA ASP A 112 -5.20 13.02 14.52
C ASP A 112 -3.96 13.68 13.88
N ALA A 113 -3.03 12.84 13.43
CA ALA A 113 -1.78 13.28 12.84
C ALA A 113 -1.97 13.38 11.33
N VAL A 114 -2.76 14.36 10.88
CA VAL A 114 -3.02 14.55 9.45
C VAL A 114 -2.41 15.86 8.97
N GLU A 115 -1.27 15.74 8.31
CA GLU A 115 -0.96 16.45 7.07
C GLU A 115 -0.15 15.47 6.21
N TYR A 116 -0.86 14.67 5.43
CA TYR A 116 -0.27 13.95 4.31
C TYR A 116 -0.40 14.91 3.12
N ASP A 117 0.72 15.43 2.63
CA ASP A 117 0.75 16.12 1.35
C ASP A 117 0.43 15.04 0.30
N ASP A 118 -0.84 14.99 -0.10
CA ASP A 118 -1.34 14.20 -1.20
C ASP A 118 -0.52 14.63 -2.43
N GLY A 119 0.56 13.89 -2.68
CA GLY A 119 1.54 14.24 -3.68
C GLY A 119 0.90 14.51 -5.05
N PRO A 120 1.66 15.08 -6.00
CA PRO A 120 1.15 15.73 -7.21
C PRO A 120 0.39 14.82 -8.22
N PHE A 121 0.11 13.57 -7.86
CA PHE A 121 -0.46 12.53 -8.70
C PHE A 121 -1.84 12.05 -8.23
N VAL A 122 -2.50 12.74 -7.30
CA VAL A 122 -3.91 12.44 -6.97
C VAL A 122 -4.82 12.92 -8.11
N GLY A 123 -5.55 11.99 -8.72
CA GLY A 123 -6.61 12.31 -9.70
C GLY A 123 -6.19 12.27 -11.18
N ILE A 124 -4.94 11.92 -11.48
CA ILE A 124 -4.60 11.32 -12.78
C ILE A 124 -5.00 9.86 -12.71
#